data_AF-A0AAW0SXR5-F1
#
_entry.id   AF-A0AAW0SXR5-F1
#
_cell.length_a   1.000
_cell.length_b   1.000
_cell.length_c   1.000
_cell.angle_alpha   90.00
_cell.angle_beta   90.00
_cell.angle_gamma   90.00
#
_symmetry.space_group_name_H-M   'P 1'
#
loop_
_entity.id
_entity.type
_entity.pdbx_description
1 polymer ?
#
loop_
_entity_poly.entity_id
_entity_poly.type
_entity_poly.pdbx_seq_one_letter_code
_entity_poly.pdbx_strand_id
1 'polypeptide(L)'
;MLLVRNGPQIREARLDDLNNSPSTSPSGLPRALQKSGRPLKAIKARLKGKEGRIRGNLMGKRVDFSARTVITADPNLRIDQVGIPRSIAQNLTYPEIVTPFNMTKMMELVRRGNSQYPGAKYIVRENGARIDLRYHPKPSDLHLQCGYKVERHITDGDLIIFNRQPTLHKMSMMGHKVKVLPWSTFRMNLSVTSPYNADFDGDEMNLHVPQSMETRAEIETFI
;
A
#
# COMPACT_ATOMS: atom_id res chain seq x y z
N MET A 1 65.51 29.41 6.69
CA MET A 1 65.44 30.28 5.50
C MET A 1 64.15 29.96 4.74
N LEU A 2 63.22 30.93 4.72
CA LEU A 2 62.11 31.17 3.76
C LEU A 2 61.14 30.05 3.28
N LEU A 3 59.91 30.09 3.82
CA LEU A 3 58.57 30.31 3.20
C LEU A 3 58.20 29.82 1.75
N VAL A 4 56.98 29.22 1.66
CA VAL A 4 55.83 29.47 0.71
C VAL A 4 55.78 28.67 -0.62
N ARG A 5 54.68 28.07 -1.16
CA ARG A 5 53.19 28.13 -0.99
C ARG A 5 52.46 26.93 -1.68
N ASN A 6 51.27 26.59 -1.14
CA ASN A 6 49.96 26.20 -1.74
C ASN A 6 49.72 25.03 -2.74
N GLY A 7 48.74 24.19 -2.36
CA GLY A 7 47.74 23.60 -3.26
C GLY A 7 46.73 22.70 -2.50
N PRO A 8 45.40 22.97 -2.50
CA PRO A 8 44.42 22.07 -1.89
C PRO A 8 43.92 21.03 -2.90
N GLN A 9 43.81 19.78 -2.44
CA GLN A 9 43.23 18.65 -3.18
C GLN A 9 41.78 18.93 -3.60
N ILE A 10 41.50 18.71 -4.89
CA ILE A 10 40.16 18.73 -5.47
C ILE A 10 39.41 17.49 -4.96
N ARG A 11 38.37 17.68 -4.14
CA ARG A 11 37.41 16.63 -3.80
C ARG A 11 36.29 16.65 -4.85
N GLU A 12 36.10 15.54 -5.54
CA GLU A 12 34.90 15.29 -6.37
C GLU A 12 33.65 15.39 -5.47
N ALA A 13 32.80 16.38 -5.75
CA ALA A 13 31.50 16.49 -5.11
C ALA A 13 30.57 15.41 -5.67
N ARG A 14 30.06 14.53 -4.79
CA ARG A 14 28.99 13.59 -5.13
C ARG A 14 27.76 14.39 -5.56
N LEU A 15 27.11 13.95 -6.64
CA LEU A 15 25.85 14.52 -7.16
C LEU A 15 24.71 14.58 -6.12
N ASP A 16 24.84 13.87 -4.99
CA ASP A 16 23.89 13.88 -3.88
C ASP A 16 23.97 15.15 -3.01
N ASP A 17 25.10 15.87 -3.01
CA ASP A 17 25.29 17.09 -2.20
C ASP A 17 24.58 18.32 -2.81
N LEU A 18 24.26 18.28 -4.10
CA LEU A 18 23.55 19.37 -4.80
C LEU A 18 22.06 19.43 -4.43
N ASN A 19 21.47 18.30 -4.05
CA ASN A 19 20.03 18.17 -3.78
C ASN A 19 19.63 18.48 -2.33
N ASN A 20 20.61 18.65 -1.42
CA ASN A 20 20.36 19.00 -0.02
C ASN A 20 20.76 20.44 0.32
N SER A 21 20.91 21.29 -0.69
CA SER A 21 21.12 22.72 -0.50
C SER A 21 19.84 23.36 0.07
N PRO A 22 19.86 23.94 1.28
CA PRO A 22 18.70 24.60 1.84
C PRO A 22 18.45 25.83 0.98
N SER A 23 17.31 25.87 0.29
CA SER A 23 16.84 26.94 -0.61
C SER A 23 17.64 28.23 -0.46
N THR A 24 18.62 28.42 -1.34
CA THR A 24 19.44 29.63 -1.38
C THR A 24 18.47 30.80 -1.58
N SER A 25 18.43 31.70 -0.59
CA SER A 25 17.97 33.06 -0.82
C SER A 25 18.82 33.64 -1.96
N PRO A 26 18.31 34.59 -2.77
CA PRO A 26 19.20 35.42 -3.56
C PRO A 26 20.26 35.98 -2.61
N SER A 27 21.52 35.72 -2.96
CA SER A 27 22.71 35.87 -2.13
C SER A 27 22.72 37.18 -1.34
N GLY A 28 22.76 37.09 -0.01
CA GLY A 28 23.00 38.23 0.89
C GLY A 28 21.83 38.62 1.82
N LEU A 29 20.60 38.15 1.58
CA LEU A 29 19.46 38.48 2.45
C LEU A 29 19.31 37.49 3.61
N PRO A 30 19.11 37.99 4.86
CA PRO A 30 18.89 37.14 6.03
C PRO A 30 17.57 36.36 5.87
N ARG A 31 17.60 35.08 6.26
CA ARG A 31 16.40 34.23 6.22
C ARG A 31 15.43 34.68 7.31
N ALA A 32 14.17 34.84 6.95
CA ALA A 32 13.12 35.08 7.94
C ALA A 32 13.04 33.87 8.89
N LEU A 33 13.16 34.14 10.20
CA LEU A 33 13.08 33.14 11.26
C LEU A 33 11.71 33.20 11.94
N GLN A 34 11.22 32.05 12.39
CA GLN A 34 10.09 31.97 13.32
C GLN A 34 10.54 32.42 14.71
N LYS A 35 9.57 32.68 15.61
CA LYS A 35 9.84 33.00 17.03
C LYS A 35 10.72 31.96 17.74
N SER A 36 10.74 30.72 17.25
CA SER A 36 11.55 29.60 17.74
C SER A 36 12.95 29.51 17.12
N GLY A 37 13.37 30.48 16.29
CA GLY A 37 14.66 30.48 15.59
C GLY A 37 14.73 29.55 14.38
N ARG A 38 13.68 28.78 14.08
CA ARG A 38 13.63 27.94 12.87
C ARG A 38 13.33 28.79 11.63
N PRO A 39 14.00 28.55 10.48
CA PRO A 39 13.68 29.25 9.24
C PRO A 39 12.22 29.09 8.83
N LEU A 40 11.59 30.17 8.38
CA LEU A 40 10.20 30.16 7.95
C LEU A 40 10.05 29.37 6.64
N LYS A 41 9.16 28.37 6.64
CA LYS A 41 8.92 27.50 5.48
C LYS A 41 8.07 28.22 4.43
N ALA A 42 8.73 28.92 3.51
CA ALA A 42 8.12 29.60 2.37
C ALA A 42 7.35 28.63 1.45
N ILE A 43 6.39 29.16 0.67
CA ILE A 43 5.57 28.36 -0.27
C ILE A 43 6.46 27.57 -1.24
N LYS A 44 7.50 28.20 -1.80
CA LYS A 44 8.49 27.55 -2.69
C LYS A 44 9.15 26.32 -2.03
N ALA A 45 9.49 26.42 -0.74
CA ALA A 45 10.09 25.32 0.03
C ALA A 45 9.08 24.22 0.41
N ARG A 46 7.78 24.50 0.36
CA ARG A 46 6.73 23.48 0.51
C ARG A 46 6.51 22.70 -0.79
N LEU A 47 6.72 23.34 -1.94
CA LEU A 47 6.50 22.73 -3.25
C LEU A 47 7.71 21.91 -3.75
N LYS A 48 8.92 22.45 -3.60
CA LYS A 48 10.17 21.83 -4.08
C LYS A 48 10.75 20.80 -3.10
N GLY A 49 11.58 19.89 -3.61
CA GLY A 49 12.35 18.90 -2.83
C GLY A 49 11.73 17.50 -2.81
N LYS A 50 12.46 16.53 -2.24
CA LYS A 50 12.04 15.13 -2.12
C LYS A 50 10.75 14.97 -1.32
N GLU A 51 10.66 15.69 -0.21
CA GLU A 51 9.49 15.78 0.68
C GLU A 51 8.56 16.96 0.34
N GLY A 52 8.76 17.59 -0.83
CA GLY A 52 7.89 18.68 -1.30
C GLY A 52 6.56 18.14 -1.82
N ARG A 53 5.53 18.99 -1.91
CA ARG A 53 4.18 18.57 -2.34
C ARG A 53 4.15 17.85 -3.69
N ILE A 54 4.98 18.27 -4.65
CA ILE A 54 4.99 17.65 -5.98
C ILE A 54 5.45 16.19 -5.89
N ARG A 55 6.61 15.93 -5.27
CA ARG A 55 7.16 14.58 -5.22
C ARG A 55 6.54 13.71 -4.11
N GLY A 56 6.35 14.27 -2.92
CA GLY A 56 5.91 13.52 -1.74
C GLY A 56 4.40 13.40 -1.56
N ASN A 57 3.58 14.11 -2.35
CA ASN A 57 2.11 13.99 -2.28
C ASN A 57 1.44 13.70 -3.63
N LEU A 58 1.94 14.27 -4.73
CA LEU A 58 1.35 14.04 -6.05
C LEU A 58 1.94 12.82 -6.75
N MET A 59 3.27 12.73 -6.84
CA MET A 59 3.96 11.61 -7.51
C MET A 59 4.03 10.35 -6.65
N GLY A 60 4.10 10.52 -5.33
CA GLY A 60 3.99 9.44 -4.35
C GLY A 60 2.98 9.85 -3.29
N LYS A 61 2.06 8.94 -2.95
CA LYS A 61 1.09 9.14 -1.88
C LYS A 61 0.97 7.87 -1.05
N ARG A 62 0.58 8.03 0.21
CA ARG A 62 0.15 6.89 1.02
C ARG A 62 -1.19 6.40 0.48
N VAL A 63 -1.39 5.08 0.50
CA VAL A 63 -2.56 4.43 -0.07
C VAL A 63 -3.25 3.58 0.99
N ASP A 64 -4.57 3.60 0.96
CA ASP A 64 -5.41 2.68 1.73
C ASP A 64 -5.43 1.29 1.07
N PHE A 65 -6.07 0.32 1.72
CA PHE A 65 -6.20 -1.06 1.24
C PHE A 65 -4.86 -1.72 0.88
N SER A 66 -3.86 -1.43 1.70
CA SER A 66 -2.53 -2.01 1.59
C SER A 66 -2.09 -2.64 2.91
N ALA A 67 -1.16 -3.58 2.84
CA ALA A 67 -0.55 -4.21 3.99
C ALA A 67 0.94 -4.46 3.75
N ARG A 68 1.70 -4.56 4.84
CA ARG A 68 3.13 -4.84 4.83
C ARG A 68 3.45 -5.78 5.98
N THR A 69 4.17 -6.87 5.69
CA THR A 69 4.69 -7.79 6.70
C THR A 69 5.92 -8.52 6.13
N VAL A 70 6.61 -9.24 7.01
CA VAL A 70 7.78 -10.07 6.69
C VAL A 70 7.37 -11.22 5.77
N ILE A 71 8.23 -11.58 4.83
CA ILE A 71 8.04 -12.71 3.92
C ILE A 71 8.69 -14.00 4.44
N THR A 72 8.15 -15.14 4.03
CA THR A 72 8.67 -16.47 4.35
C THR A 72 8.46 -17.41 3.17
N ALA A 73 9.37 -18.36 2.98
CA ALA A 73 9.23 -19.38 1.95
C ALA A 73 8.08 -20.36 2.25
N ASP A 74 7.35 -20.76 1.21
CA ASP A 74 6.46 -21.91 1.26
C ASP A 74 6.48 -22.69 -0.06
N PRO A 75 7.06 -23.90 -0.08
CA PRO A 75 7.18 -24.68 -1.31
C PRO A 75 5.84 -25.27 -1.78
N ASN A 76 4.82 -25.31 -0.93
CA ASN A 76 3.51 -25.90 -1.28
C ASN A 76 2.58 -24.89 -1.98
N LEU A 77 2.92 -23.60 -1.97
CA LEU A 77 2.17 -22.58 -2.68
C LEU A 77 2.54 -22.59 -4.16
N ARG A 78 1.55 -22.33 -5.02
CA ARG A 78 1.81 -22.12 -6.44
C ARG A 78 2.57 -20.82 -6.67
N ILE A 79 3.21 -20.72 -7.83
CA ILE A 79 3.97 -19.52 -8.25
C ILE A 79 3.07 -18.28 -8.33
N ASP A 80 1.79 -18.46 -8.69
CA ASP A 80 0.77 -17.40 -8.79
C ASP A 80 0.02 -17.16 -7.47
N GLN A 81 0.47 -17.72 -6.34
CA GLN A 81 -0.20 -17.61 -5.06
C GLN A 81 0.68 -16.96 -4.00
N VAL A 82 0.04 -16.12 -3.18
CA VAL A 82 0.64 -15.55 -1.98
C VAL A 82 -0.21 -15.94 -0.75
N GLY A 83 0.47 -16.49 0.25
CA GLY A 83 -0.07 -16.77 1.56
C GLY A 83 -0.24 -15.49 2.35
N ILE A 84 -1.47 -15.19 2.79
CA ILE A 84 -1.80 -14.00 3.56
C ILE A 84 -2.27 -14.39 4.97
N PRO A 85 -1.76 -13.72 6.02
CA PRO A 85 -2.27 -13.86 7.38
C PRO A 85 -3.77 -13.61 7.51
N ARG A 86 -4.46 -14.42 8.30
CA ARG A 86 -5.88 -14.21 8.63
C ARG A 86 -6.15 -12.83 9.22
N SER A 87 -5.23 -12.28 10.02
CA SER A 87 -5.33 -10.94 10.59
C SER A 87 -5.37 -9.83 9.53
N ILE A 88 -4.58 -9.97 8.46
CA ILE A 88 -4.57 -9.05 7.32
C ILE A 88 -5.83 -9.25 6.48
N ALA A 89 -6.20 -10.51 6.19
CA ALA A 89 -7.38 -10.84 5.39
C ALA A 89 -8.70 -10.35 6.01
N GLN A 90 -8.81 -10.36 7.34
CA GLN A 90 -9.98 -9.85 8.08
C GLN A 90 -10.04 -8.31 8.12
N ASN A 91 -8.90 -7.63 8.03
CA ASN A 91 -8.86 -6.16 8.07
C ASN A 91 -9.07 -5.54 6.69
N LEU A 92 -8.45 -6.13 5.66
CA LEU A 92 -8.59 -5.69 4.28
C LEU A 92 -9.92 -6.15 3.70
N THR A 93 -10.52 -5.29 2.88
CA THR A 93 -11.83 -5.55 2.28
C THR A 93 -11.83 -5.36 0.78
N TYR A 94 -12.77 -6.05 0.14
CA TYR A 94 -13.07 -5.89 -1.28
C TYR A 94 -14.57 -5.54 -1.44
N PRO A 95 -14.91 -4.44 -2.14
CA PRO A 95 -16.28 -4.03 -2.34
C PRO A 95 -16.90 -4.85 -3.48
N GLU A 96 -17.77 -5.80 -3.12
CA GLU A 96 -18.49 -6.60 -4.09
C GLU A 96 -19.91 -6.05 -4.28
N ILE A 97 -20.33 -5.85 -5.53
CA ILE A 97 -21.69 -5.41 -5.85
C ILE A 97 -22.63 -6.61 -5.68
N VAL A 98 -23.72 -6.38 -4.96
CA VAL A 98 -24.78 -7.37 -4.77
C VAL A 98 -25.54 -7.53 -6.08
N THR A 99 -25.55 -8.75 -6.58
CA THR A 99 -26.26 -9.20 -7.77
C THR A 99 -27.17 -10.37 -7.40
N PRO A 100 -28.16 -10.73 -8.22
CA PRO A 100 -29.00 -11.90 -7.97
C PRO A 100 -28.17 -13.19 -7.77
N PHE A 101 -27.01 -13.30 -8.42
CA PHE A 101 -26.16 -14.49 -8.38
C PHE A 101 -25.38 -14.66 -7.07
N ASN A 102 -24.95 -13.55 -6.44
CA ASN A 102 -24.14 -13.60 -5.22
C ASN A 102 -24.92 -13.21 -3.95
N MET A 103 -26.22 -12.88 -4.07
CA MET A 103 -27.07 -12.43 -2.96
C MET A 103 -26.99 -13.34 -1.73
N THR A 104 -27.18 -14.65 -1.91
CA THR A 104 -27.14 -15.63 -0.81
C THR A 104 -25.79 -15.63 -0.10
N LYS A 105 -24.69 -15.59 -0.86
CA LYS A 105 -23.32 -15.54 -0.33
C LYS A 105 -23.06 -14.24 0.43
N MET A 106 -23.48 -13.10 -0.13
CA MET A 106 -23.29 -11.79 0.52
C MET A 106 -24.10 -11.67 1.81
N MET A 107 -25.34 -12.18 1.81
CA MET A 107 -26.19 -12.21 3.00
C MET A 107 -25.57 -13.05 4.12
N GLU A 108 -24.95 -14.19 3.78
CA GLU A 108 -24.24 -15.02 4.75
C GLU A 108 -23.02 -14.28 5.35
N LEU A 109 -22.21 -13.63 4.52
CA LEU A 109 -21.05 -12.86 4.98
C LEU A 109 -21.45 -11.69 5.90
N VAL A 110 -22.52 -10.99 5.54
CA VAL A 110 -23.11 -9.93 6.35
C VAL A 110 -23.64 -10.46 7.69
N ARG A 111 -24.31 -11.63 7.68
CA ARG A 111 -24.81 -12.28 8.89
C ARG A 111 -23.69 -12.70 9.84
N ARG A 112 -22.56 -13.18 9.32
CA ARG A 112 -21.35 -13.49 10.10
C ARG A 112 -20.71 -12.22 10.69
N GLY A 113 -20.88 -11.08 10.00
CA GLY A 113 -20.40 -9.77 10.42
C GLY A 113 -18.88 -9.65 10.36
N ASN A 114 -18.33 -8.68 11.11
CA ASN A 114 -16.90 -8.40 11.08
C ASN A 114 -16.06 -9.31 11.99
N SER A 115 -16.68 -9.91 13.02
CA SER A 115 -15.96 -10.68 14.05
C SER A 115 -15.50 -12.05 13.57
N GLN A 116 -16.24 -12.66 12.63
CA GLN A 116 -15.93 -13.97 12.07
C GLN A 116 -15.34 -13.84 10.66
N TYR A 117 -14.36 -14.69 10.36
CA TYR A 117 -13.76 -14.79 9.03
C TYR A 117 -14.11 -16.16 8.40
N PRO A 118 -14.59 -16.20 7.14
CA PRO A 118 -14.86 -15.06 6.26
C PRO A 118 -16.18 -14.36 6.61
N GLY A 119 -16.17 -13.03 6.56
CA GLY A 119 -17.31 -12.16 6.87
C GLY A 119 -17.26 -10.84 6.10
N ALA A 120 -17.91 -9.81 6.63
CA ALA A 120 -17.95 -8.48 6.02
C ALA A 120 -17.85 -7.37 7.06
N LYS A 121 -17.34 -6.20 6.63
CA LYS A 121 -17.10 -5.07 7.52
C LYS A 121 -18.13 -3.96 7.34
N TYR A 122 -18.52 -3.69 6.08
CA TYR A 122 -19.48 -2.62 5.77
C TYR A 122 -20.49 -3.03 4.71
N ILE A 123 -21.67 -2.42 4.77
CA ILE A 123 -22.64 -2.38 3.69
C ILE A 123 -22.75 -0.94 3.22
N VAL A 124 -22.61 -0.71 1.92
CA VAL A 124 -22.82 0.59 1.29
C VAL A 124 -24.10 0.50 0.47
N ARG A 125 -25.10 1.29 0.85
CA ARG A 125 -26.37 1.41 0.13
C ARG A 125 -26.19 2.25 -1.14
N GLU A 126 -27.17 2.22 -2.02
CA GLU A 126 -27.18 3.00 -3.26
C GLU A 126 -27.13 4.52 -3.01
N ASN A 127 -27.73 4.99 -1.92
CA ASN A 127 -27.66 6.41 -1.50
C ASN A 127 -26.30 6.82 -0.92
N GLY A 128 -25.31 5.93 -0.91
CA GLY A 128 -23.97 6.17 -0.35
C GLY A 128 -23.87 6.03 1.16
N ALA A 129 -24.97 5.69 1.87
CA ALA A 129 -24.92 5.42 3.30
C ALA A 129 -24.11 4.16 3.58
N ARG A 130 -23.07 4.30 4.41
CA ARG A 130 -22.19 3.21 4.83
C ARG A 130 -22.54 2.76 6.23
N ILE A 131 -22.93 1.49 6.36
CA ILE A 131 -23.33 0.84 7.61
C ILE A 131 -22.16 -0.02 8.08
N ASP A 132 -21.71 0.22 9.31
CA ASP A 132 -20.64 -0.56 9.94
C ASP A 132 -21.22 -1.78 10.68
N LEU A 133 -20.77 -2.97 10.28
CA LEU A 133 -21.28 -4.23 10.85
C LEU A 133 -20.70 -4.54 12.23
N ARG A 134 -19.75 -3.75 12.75
CA ARG A 134 -19.20 -3.92 14.10
C ARG A 134 -20.18 -3.48 15.19
N TYR A 135 -20.97 -2.44 14.95
CA TYR A 135 -21.86 -1.86 15.93
C TYR A 135 -23.29 -2.39 15.74
N HIS A 136 -23.54 -3.62 16.22
CA HIS A 136 -24.84 -4.32 16.23
C HIS A 136 -25.91 -3.69 15.31
N PRO A 137 -25.83 -3.94 13.99
CA PRO A 137 -26.77 -3.36 13.05
C PRO A 137 -28.20 -3.83 13.36
N LYS A 138 -29.18 -2.95 13.17
CA LYS A 138 -30.58 -3.33 13.33
C LYS A 138 -30.91 -4.45 12.33
N PRO A 139 -31.77 -5.42 12.66
CA PRO A 139 -32.16 -6.47 11.72
C PRO A 139 -32.71 -5.94 10.38
N SER A 140 -33.36 -4.77 10.40
CA SER A 140 -33.82 -4.08 9.19
C SER A 140 -32.67 -3.71 8.24
N ASP A 141 -31.51 -3.32 8.79
CA ASP A 141 -30.37 -2.82 8.02
C ASP A 141 -29.56 -3.93 7.34
N LEU A 142 -29.79 -5.19 7.75
CA LEU A 142 -29.16 -6.37 7.18
C LEU A 142 -29.83 -6.87 5.89
N HIS A 143 -31.00 -6.32 5.53
CA HIS A 143 -31.66 -6.66 4.27
C HIS A 143 -30.86 -6.09 3.10
N LEU A 144 -30.26 -6.98 2.31
CA LEU A 144 -29.52 -6.63 1.11
C LEU A 144 -30.45 -6.51 -0.09
N GLN A 145 -30.17 -5.53 -0.94
CA GLN A 145 -30.83 -5.34 -2.23
C GLN A 145 -29.78 -5.37 -3.34
N CYS A 146 -30.19 -5.77 -4.55
CA CYS A 146 -29.32 -5.71 -5.72
C CYS A 146 -28.87 -4.26 -5.96
N GLY A 147 -27.59 -4.07 -6.31
CA GLY A 147 -26.97 -2.75 -6.47
C GLY A 147 -26.26 -2.22 -5.23
N TYR A 148 -26.52 -2.78 -4.03
CA TYR A 148 -25.73 -2.43 -2.84
C TYR A 148 -24.31 -2.96 -2.98
N LYS A 149 -23.36 -2.37 -2.24
CA LYS A 149 -21.97 -2.89 -2.18
C LYS A 149 -21.71 -3.45 -0.79
N VAL A 150 -21.17 -4.66 -0.73
CA VAL A 150 -20.72 -5.28 0.51
C VAL A 150 -19.20 -5.26 0.53
N GLU A 151 -18.62 -4.56 1.50
CA GLU A 151 -17.18 -4.60 1.75
C GLU A 151 -16.86 -5.85 2.57
N ARG A 152 -16.72 -6.97 1.85
CA ARG A 152 -16.38 -8.26 2.45
C ARG A 152 -14.88 -8.36 2.74
N HIS A 153 -14.51 -9.25 3.67
CA HIS A 153 -13.10 -9.61 3.88
C HIS A 153 -12.51 -10.24 2.62
N ILE A 154 -11.18 -10.16 2.49
CA ILE A 154 -10.46 -10.84 1.41
C ILE A 154 -10.52 -12.35 1.62
N THR A 155 -10.80 -13.08 0.54
CA THR A 155 -10.91 -14.54 0.55
C THR A 155 -9.92 -15.18 -0.40
N ASP A 156 -9.74 -16.49 -0.24
CA ASP A 156 -8.94 -17.30 -1.17
C ASP A 156 -9.35 -17.04 -2.64
N GLY A 157 -8.36 -16.86 -3.51
CA GLY A 157 -8.56 -16.63 -4.93
C GLY A 157 -8.82 -15.17 -5.33
N ASP A 158 -8.92 -14.23 -4.39
CA ASP A 158 -8.90 -12.81 -4.74
C ASP A 158 -7.52 -12.42 -5.31
N LEU A 159 -7.51 -11.45 -6.23
CA LEU A 159 -6.28 -10.97 -6.86
C LEU A 159 -5.74 -9.75 -6.11
N ILE A 160 -4.43 -9.74 -5.89
CA ILE A 160 -3.71 -8.65 -5.24
C ILE A 160 -2.46 -8.33 -6.03
N ILE A 161 -1.95 -7.12 -5.86
CA ILE A 161 -0.64 -6.72 -6.35
C ILE A 161 0.36 -6.89 -5.20
N PHE A 162 1.47 -7.55 -5.47
CA PHE A 162 2.54 -7.78 -4.51
C PHE A 162 3.85 -7.21 -5.03
N ASN A 163 4.56 -6.46 -4.17
CA ASN A 163 5.80 -5.81 -4.57
C ASN A 163 6.83 -5.70 -3.44
N ARG A 164 8.11 -5.71 -3.82
CA ARG A 164 9.25 -5.43 -2.95
C ARG A 164 9.83 -4.06 -3.27
N GLN A 165 10.16 -3.27 -2.24
CA GLN A 165 10.86 -2.00 -2.42
C GLN A 165 12.38 -2.21 -2.28
N PRO A 166 13.23 -1.53 -3.08
CA PRO A 166 12.89 -0.64 -4.20
C PRO A 166 12.44 -1.41 -5.46
N THR A 167 11.50 -0.86 -6.21
CA THR A 167 11.02 -1.43 -7.49
C THR A 167 11.84 -0.87 -8.64
N LEU A 168 12.72 -1.67 -9.25
CA LEU A 168 13.62 -1.24 -10.33
C LEU A 168 13.19 -1.71 -11.72
N HIS A 169 12.38 -2.77 -11.79
CA HIS A 169 11.92 -3.33 -13.05
C HIS A 169 10.46 -3.77 -12.94
N LYS A 170 9.81 -4.04 -14.08
CA LYS A 170 8.37 -4.38 -14.13
C LYS A 170 8.01 -5.54 -13.20
N MET A 171 8.81 -6.61 -13.22
CA MET A 171 8.60 -7.81 -12.41
C MET A 171 8.75 -7.61 -10.89
N SER A 172 9.21 -6.44 -10.41
CA SER A 172 9.22 -6.14 -8.97
C SER A 172 7.82 -5.87 -8.42
N MET A 173 6.79 -5.86 -9.28
CA MET A 173 5.38 -5.71 -8.96
C MET A 173 4.59 -6.68 -9.85
N MET A 174 3.96 -7.69 -9.24
CA MET A 174 3.21 -8.74 -9.97
C MET A 174 1.87 -9.04 -9.30
N GLY A 175 0.95 -9.60 -10.09
CA GLY A 175 -0.34 -10.07 -9.64
C GLY A 175 -0.22 -11.45 -9.00
N HIS A 176 -0.87 -11.65 -7.85
CA HIS A 176 -0.95 -12.96 -7.18
C HIS A 176 -2.36 -13.23 -6.68
N LYS A 177 -2.72 -14.50 -6.58
CA LYS A 177 -3.94 -14.98 -5.94
C LYS A 177 -3.72 -15.17 -4.44
N VAL A 178 -4.68 -14.71 -3.65
CA VAL A 178 -4.65 -14.86 -2.20
C VAL A 178 -4.88 -16.31 -1.80
N LYS A 179 -4.07 -16.77 -0.84
CA LYS A 179 -4.31 -17.97 -0.05
C LYS A 179 -4.25 -17.60 1.43
N VAL A 180 -5.36 -17.69 2.16
CA VAL A 180 -5.37 -17.30 3.57
C VAL A 180 -4.79 -18.41 4.44
N LEU A 181 -3.82 -18.04 5.28
CA LEU A 181 -3.08 -18.94 6.15
C LEU A 181 -3.15 -18.44 7.61
N PRO A 182 -3.02 -19.34 8.60
CA PRO A 182 -3.20 -19.01 10.01
C PRO A 182 -2.04 -18.21 10.63
N TRP A 183 -0.90 -18.11 9.95
CA TRP A 183 0.32 -17.46 10.44
C TRP A 183 0.31 -15.94 10.22
N SER A 184 1.38 -15.25 10.63
CA SER A 184 1.49 -13.78 10.59
C SER A 184 2.42 -13.21 9.51
N THR A 185 3.09 -14.06 8.74
CA THR A 185 3.98 -13.66 7.64
C THR A 185 3.33 -13.86 6.27
N PHE A 186 3.77 -13.09 5.28
CA PHE A 186 3.45 -13.39 3.90
C PHE A 186 4.23 -14.61 3.45
N ARG A 187 3.58 -15.53 2.73
CA ARG A 187 4.23 -16.73 2.21
C ARG A 187 4.21 -16.75 0.71
N MET A 188 5.31 -17.18 0.10
CA MET A 188 5.38 -17.26 -1.36
C MET A 188 6.26 -18.42 -1.80
N ASN A 189 6.07 -18.82 -3.05
CA ASN A 189 6.88 -19.86 -3.66
C ASN A 189 8.33 -19.40 -3.85
N LEU A 190 9.28 -20.33 -3.64
CA LEU A 190 10.72 -20.10 -3.76
C LEU A 190 11.15 -19.64 -5.16
N SER A 191 10.49 -20.07 -6.23
CA SER A 191 10.85 -19.67 -7.60
C SER A 191 10.54 -18.20 -7.89
N VAL A 192 9.73 -17.55 -7.06
CA VAL A 192 9.31 -16.15 -7.23
C VAL A 192 10.28 -15.19 -6.54
N THR A 193 11.26 -15.67 -5.77
CA THR A 193 12.24 -14.80 -5.10
C THR A 193 13.14 -14.06 -6.09
N SER A 194 13.56 -14.73 -7.17
CA SER A 194 14.43 -14.16 -8.21
C SER A 194 13.89 -12.87 -8.83
N PRO A 195 12.64 -12.81 -9.34
CA PRO A 195 12.10 -11.55 -9.87
C PRO A 195 11.93 -10.48 -8.79
N TYR A 196 11.65 -10.81 -7.53
CA TYR A 196 11.59 -9.77 -6.49
C TYR A 196 12.98 -9.37 -5.96
N ASN A 197 14.03 -10.11 -6.33
CA ASN A 197 15.35 -10.04 -5.71
C ASN A 197 15.23 -10.08 -4.17
N ALA A 198 14.39 -10.99 -3.68
CA ALA A 198 14.04 -11.11 -2.28
C ALA A 198 14.78 -12.28 -1.62
N ASP A 199 15.13 -12.13 -0.35
CA ASP A 199 15.60 -13.19 0.52
C ASP A 199 14.67 -13.30 1.75
N PHE A 200 14.94 -14.28 2.63
CA PHE A 200 14.07 -14.56 3.79
C PHE A 200 14.77 -14.24 5.12
N ASP A 201 15.62 -13.21 5.14
CA ASP A 201 16.41 -12.80 6.30
C ASP A 201 15.71 -11.77 7.20
N GLY A 202 14.47 -11.40 6.88
CA GLY A 202 13.72 -10.32 7.52
C GLY A 202 13.10 -9.33 6.54
N ASP A 203 13.30 -9.54 5.24
CA ASP A 203 12.66 -8.80 4.15
C ASP A 203 11.15 -8.61 4.36
N GLU A 204 10.69 -7.38 4.10
CA GLU A 204 9.28 -7.01 4.13
C GLU A 204 8.80 -6.64 2.73
N MET A 205 7.61 -7.13 2.37
CA MET A 205 6.97 -6.81 1.10
C MET A 205 5.63 -6.14 1.32
N ASN A 206 5.22 -5.37 0.32
CA ASN A 206 3.95 -4.66 0.31
C ASN A 206 2.92 -5.40 -0.53
N LEU A 207 1.68 -5.30 -0.10
CA LEU A 207 0.52 -5.83 -0.77
C LEU A 207 -0.50 -4.72 -0.99
N HIS A 208 -1.12 -4.71 -2.16
CA HIS A 208 -2.16 -3.77 -2.53
C HIS A 208 -3.38 -4.50 -3.08
N VAL A 209 -4.56 -4.14 -2.58
CA VAL A 209 -5.82 -4.80 -2.93
C VAL A 209 -6.58 -3.93 -3.93
N PRO A 210 -6.82 -4.40 -5.17
CA PRO A 210 -7.65 -3.68 -6.12
C PRO A 210 -9.07 -3.54 -5.56
N GLN A 211 -9.68 -2.37 -5.73
CA GLN A 211 -11.06 -2.11 -5.24
C GLN A 211 -12.08 -2.13 -6.39
N SER A 212 -11.65 -1.95 -7.63
CA SER A 212 -12.50 -1.95 -8.82
C SER A 212 -12.41 -3.26 -9.56
N MET A 213 -13.53 -3.72 -10.12
CA MET A 213 -13.58 -4.94 -10.93
C MET A 213 -12.73 -4.81 -12.21
N GLU A 214 -12.70 -3.62 -12.81
CA GLU A 214 -11.87 -3.31 -13.98
C GLU A 214 -10.38 -3.53 -13.67
N THR A 215 -9.88 -2.93 -12.58
CA THR A 215 -8.49 -3.11 -12.14
C THR A 215 -8.18 -4.57 -11.79
N ARG A 216 -9.14 -5.30 -11.23
CA ARG A 216 -8.98 -6.75 -11.00
C ARG A 216 -8.75 -7.51 -12.31
N ALA A 217 -9.51 -7.20 -13.35
CA ALA A 217 -9.36 -7.81 -14.68
C ALA A 217 -8.03 -7.39 -15.35
N GLU A 218 -7.61 -6.13 -15.17
CA GLU A 218 -6.31 -5.65 -15.66
C GLU A 218 -5.15 -6.42 -15.03
N ILE A 219 -5.19 -6.62 -13.71
CA ILE A 219 -4.18 -7.41 -13.00
C ILE A 219 -4.16 -8.84 -13.55
N GLU A 220 -5.32 -9.49 -13.66
CA GLU A 220 -5.41 -10.87 -14.15
C GLU A 220 -4.83 -11.05 -15.56
N THR A 221 -4.95 -10.04 -16.40
CA THR A 221 -4.57 -10.11 -17.83
C THR A 221 -3.14 -9.65 -18.10
N PHE A 222 -2.67 -8.60 -17.41
CA PHE A 222 -1.46 -7.86 -17.80
C PHE A 222 -0.30 -7.90 -16.80
N ILE A 223 -0.53 -8.33 -15.54
CA ILE A 223 0.40 -8.17 -14.42
C ILE A 223 0.62 -9.51 -13.69
#